data_AF-A0AAD5R8U4-F1
#
_entry.id   AF-A0AAD5R8U4-F1
#
_cell.length_a   1.000
_cell.length_b   1.000
_cell.length_c   1.000
_cell.angle_alpha   90.00
_cell.angle_beta   90.00
_cell.angle_gamma   90.00
#
_symmetry.space_group_name_H-M   'P 1'
#
loop_
_entity.id
_entity.type
_entity.pdbx_description
1 polymer ?
#
loop_
_entity_poly.entity_id
_entity_poly.type
_entity_poly.pdbx_seq_one_letter_code
_entity_poly.pdbx_strand_id
1 'polypeptide(L)'
;MLPNCIVVGNTVTALCTAMNRAGGRNNVCDLSKNEKLATIPPKHFSISGSFTTTNIIMANWSRMMWQNIVNRAVRMLASGSFGSHFVSAFATVN
;
A
#
# COMPACT_ATOMS: atom_id res chain seq x y z
N MET A 1 1.51 -4.37 23.09
CA MET A 1 1.36 -3.13 22.30
C MET A 1 2.16 -3.31 21.02
N LEU A 2 1.56 -3.09 19.85
CA LEU A 2 2.29 -3.16 18.59
C LEU A 2 3.18 -1.91 18.43
N PRO A 3 4.43 -2.05 17.95
CA PRO A 3 5.26 -0.89 17.61
C PRO A 3 4.63 -0.15 16.42
N ASN A 4 4.60 1.18 16.49
CA ASN A 4 4.20 2.03 15.38
C ASN A 4 5.45 2.37 14.56
N CYS A 5 5.38 2.35 13.23
CA CYS A 5 6.52 2.63 12.37
C CYS A 5 6.29 3.94 11.60
N ILE A 6 7.34 4.75 11.43
CA ILE A 6 7.32 5.90 10.52
C ILE A 6 7.87 5.43 9.17
N VAL A 7 7.10 5.67 8.11
CA VAL A 7 7.48 5.33 6.74
C VAL A 7 7.65 6.62 5.95
N VAL A 8 8.81 6.80 5.34
CA VAL A 8 9.08 7.87 4.37
C VAL A 8 9.35 7.22 3.02
N GLY A 9 8.50 7.49 2.04
CA GLY A 9 8.54 6.82 0.75
C GLY A 9 8.34 5.30 0.88
N ASN A 10 9.38 4.54 0.54
CA ASN A 10 9.39 3.07 0.58
C ASN A 10 10.34 2.51 1.66
N THR A 11 10.57 3.28 2.73
CA THR A 11 11.54 2.91 3.76
C THR A 11 10.98 3.22 5.14
N VAL A 12 11.13 2.26 6.05
CA VAL A 12 10.86 2.48 7.47
C VAL A 12 12.01 3.31 8.03
N THR A 13 11.71 4.54 8.43
CA THR A 13 12.69 5.50 8.96
C THR A 13 12.72 5.55 10.48
N ALA A 14 11.70 5.01 11.16
CA ALA A 14 11.70 4.91 12.61
C ALA A 14 10.78 3.79 13.11
N LEU A 15 11.18 3.16 14.20
CA LEU A 15 10.30 2.34 15.03
C LEU A 15 9.99 3.10 16.32
N CYS A 16 8.70 3.24 16.61
CA CYS A 16 8.17 3.82 17.82
C CYS A 16 7.67 2.69 18.71
N THR A 17 8.38 2.44 19.80
CA THR A 17 7.92 1.52 20.84
C THR A 17 7.17 2.32 21.91
N ALA A 18 6.02 1.80 22.33
CA ALA A 18 5.33 2.33 23.50
C ALA A 18 6.18 1.98 24.74
N MET A 19 6.99 2.91 25.22
CA MET A 19 7.62 2.77 26.52
C MET A 19 6.55 3.05 27.58
N ASN A 20 6.18 2.02 28.35
CA ASN A 20 5.52 2.19 29.64
C ASN A 20 6.52 2.84 30.62
N ARG A 21 6.80 4.13 30.47
CA ARG A 21 7.37 4.91 31.58
C ARG A 21 6.22 5.30 32.49
N ALA A 22 6.33 4.89 33.75
CA ALA A 22 5.42 5.27 34.83
C ALA A 22 5.11 6.78 34.74
N GLY A 23 3.88 7.12 34.35
CA GLY A 23 3.38 8.49 34.39
C GLY A 23 3.07 9.21 33.06
N GLY A 24 3.23 8.61 31.87
CA GLY A 24 2.79 9.29 30.64
C GLY A 24 2.88 8.48 29.35
N ARG A 25 1.83 8.56 28.52
CA ARG A 25 1.75 7.93 27.18
C ARG A 25 2.59 8.71 26.16
N ASN A 26 3.92 8.68 26.29
CA ASN A 26 4.80 9.26 25.28
C ASN A 26 5.38 8.14 24.41
N ASN A 27 4.91 8.03 23.16
CA ASN A 27 5.54 7.16 22.17
C ASN A 27 6.92 7.76 21.84
N VAL A 28 8.01 7.10 22.25
CA VAL A 28 9.36 7.53 21.89
C VAL A 28 9.70 6.87 20.55
N CYS A 29 9.67 7.65 19.48
CA CYS A 29 10.20 7.24 18.19
C CYS A 29 11.71 7.47 18.20
N ASP A 30 12.50 6.41 18.11
CA ASP A 30 13.95 6.55 17.96
C ASP A 30 14.25 6.93 16.51
N LEU A 31 14.32 8.23 16.24
CA LEU A 31 14.69 8.77 14.93
C LEU A 31 16.21 8.67 14.69
N SER A 32 17.00 8.52 15.75
CA SER A 32 18.47 8.59 15.71
C SER A 32 19.16 7.29 15.35
N LYS A 33 18.55 6.13 15.66
CA LYS A 33 19.10 4.81 15.34
C LYS A 33 18.63 4.22 14.01
N ASN A 34 17.70 4.86 13.33
CA ASN A 34 16.84 4.21 12.34
C ASN A 34 16.87 4.84 10.95
N GLU A 35 17.95 5.56 10.60
CA GLU A 35 18.18 5.99 9.21
C GLU A 35 18.23 4.76 8.29
N LYS A 36 17.07 4.38 7.76
CA LYS A 36 16.81 3.25 6.84
C LYS A 36 16.95 1.86 7.47
N LEU A 37 16.15 1.57 8.50
CA LEU A 37 16.06 0.23 9.13
C LEU A 37 15.88 -0.91 8.13
N ALA A 38 14.98 -0.74 7.16
CA ALA A 38 14.71 -1.72 6.13
C ALA A 38 13.89 -1.11 4.99
N THR A 39 14.17 -1.56 3.77
CA THR A 39 13.26 -1.40 2.63
C THR A 39 11.99 -2.19 2.90
N ILE A 40 10.83 -1.60 2.62
CA ILE A 40 9.57 -2.32 2.81
C ILE A 40 9.51 -3.45 1.77
N PRO A 41 9.24 -4.70 2.19
CA PRO A 41 9.15 -5.82 1.26
C PRO A 41 8.10 -5.58 0.14
N PRO A 42 8.38 -5.96 -1.12
CA PRO A 42 7.49 -5.76 -2.27
C PRO A 42 6.05 -6.25 -2.07
N LYS A 43 5.86 -7.30 -1.25
CA LYS A 43 4.55 -7.86 -0.90
C LYS A 43 3.59 -6.84 -0.25
N HIS A 44 4.09 -5.75 0.32
CA HIS A 44 3.27 -4.68 0.89
C HIS A 44 2.87 -3.61 -0.13
N PHE A 45 3.43 -3.64 -1.35
CA PHE A 45 3.06 -2.77 -2.48
C PHE A 45 2.14 -3.47 -3.48
N SER A 46 1.92 -4.77 -3.32
CA SER A 46 1.01 -5.54 -4.16
C SER A 46 -0.35 -5.68 -3.50
N ILE A 47 -1.41 -5.36 -4.25
CA ILE A 47 -2.79 -5.68 -3.89
C ILE A 47 -3.29 -6.69 -4.92
N SER A 48 -3.88 -7.79 -4.44
CA SER A 48 -4.53 -8.79 -5.28
C SER A 48 -5.97 -8.99 -4.85
N GLY A 49 -6.80 -9.47 -5.77
CA GLY A 49 -8.21 -9.73 -5.53
C GLY A 49 -8.85 -10.42 -6.73
N SER A 50 -10.12 -10.80 -6.56
CA SER A 50 -10.92 -11.45 -7.60
C SER A 50 -12.13 -10.60 -7.92
N PHE A 51 -12.44 -10.45 -9.21
CA PHE A 51 -13.68 -9.84 -9.67
C PHE A 51 -14.65 -10.93 -10.09
N THR A 52 -15.89 -10.85 -9.59
CA THR A 52 -16.98 -11.71 -10.00
C THR A 52 -18.02 -10.85 -10.72
N THR A 53 -18.52 -11.34 -11.85
CA THR A 53 -19.58 -10.68 -12.61
C THR A 53 -20.73 -11.65 -12.82
N THR A 54 -21.95 -11.14 -12.75
CA THR A 54 -23.17 -11.87 -13.15
C THR A 54 -23.58 -11.55 -14.58
N ASN A 55 -22.90 -10.58 -15.23
CA ASN A 55 -23.18 -10.19 -16.60
C ASN A 55 -22.49 -11.15 -17.57
N ILE A 56 -23.28 -11.88 -18.35
CA ILE A 56 -22.78 -12.91 -19.27
C ILE A 56 -21.92 -12.35 -20.42
N ILE A 57 -22.11 -11.09 -20.80
CA ILE A 57 -21.27 -10.43 -21.81
C ILE A 57 -19.88 -10.21 -21.22
N MET A 58 -19.81 -9.65 -20.00
CA MET A 58 -18.53 -9.42 -19.30
C MET A 58 -17.81 -10.72 -18.94
N ALA A 59 -18.55 -11.80 -18.66
CA ALA A 59 -17.95 -13.11 -18.42
C ALA A 59 -17.20 -13.65 -19.65
N ASN A 60 -17.65 -13.29 -20.86
CA ASN A 60 -17.01 -13.68 -22.12
C ASN A 60 -15.96 -12.67 -22.63
N TRP A 61 -15.63 -11.66 -21.85
CA TRP A 61 -14.60 -10.69 -22.23
C TRP A 61 -13.21 -11.31 -22.24
N SER A 62 -12.42 -10.89 -23.22
CA SER A 62 -11.02 -11.30 -23.30
C SER A 62 -10.21 -10.71 -22.15
N ARG A 63 -9.06 -11.32 -21.84
CA ARG A 63 -8.11 -10.79 -20.85
C ARG A 63 -7.71 -9.34 -21.15
N MET A 64 -7.59 -8.97 -22.43
CA MET A 64 -7.26 -7.59 -22.84
C MET A 64 -8.39 -6.61 -22.50
N MET A 65 -9.66 -7.02 -22.66
CA MET A 65 -10.79 -6.19 -22.27
C MET A 65 -10.82 -5.97 -20.74
N TRP A 66 -10.61 -7.02 -19.96
CA TRP A 66 -10.48 -6.90 -18.51
C TRP A 66 -9.28 -6.02 -18.10
N GLN A 67 -8.15 -6.18 -18.77
CA GLN A 67 -6.96 -5.36 -18.53
C GLN A 67 -7.24 -3.87 -18.73
N ASN A 68 -8.04 -3.49 -19.73
CA ASN A 68 -8.45 -2.10 -19.94
C ASN A 68 -9.25 -1.53 -18.77
N ILE A 69 -10.14 -2.33 -18.17
CA ILE A 69 -10.91 -1.91 -16.99
C ILE A 69 -9.99 -1.69 -15.80
N VAL A 70 -9.10 -2.64 -15.51
CA VAL A 70 -8.22 -2.53 -14.34
C VAL A 70 -7.21 -1.39 -14.53
N ASN A 71 -6.71 -1.17 -15.76
CA ASN A 71 -5.87 -0.01 -16.09
C ASN A 71 -6.61 1.31 -15.83
N ARG A 72 -7.92 1.38 -16.14
CA ARG A 72 -8.73 2.56 -15.82
C ARG A 72 -8.87 2.75 -14.31
N ALA A 73 -9.05 1.68 -13.54
CA ALA A 73 -9.09 1.75 -12.09
C ALA A 73 -7.78 2.31 -11.51
N VAL A 74 -6.62 1.85 -11.99
CA VAL A 74 -5.31 2.40 -11.59
C VAL A 74 -5.22 3.90 -11.89
N ARG A 75 -5.66 4.36 -13.07
CA ARG A 75 -5.67 5.79 -13.41
C ARG A 75 -6.60 6.60 -12.50
N MET A 76 -7.75 6.05 -12.12
CA MET A 76 -8.66 6.69 -11.18
C MET A 76 -8.03 6.81 -9.78
N LEU A 77 -7.31 5.78 -9.33
CA LEU A 77 -6.57 5.84 -8.06
C LEU A 77 -5.43 6.87 -8.11
N ALA A 78 -4.69 6.93 -9.23
CA ALA A 78 -3.61 7.88 -9.44
C ALA A 78 -4.09 9.35 -9.54
N SER A 79 -5.36 9.58 -9.90
CA SER A 79 -5.96 10.93 -9.96
C SER A 79 -6.77 11.30 -8.70
N GLY A 80 -6.97 10.37 -7.77
CA GLY A 80 -7.71 10.59 -6.54
C GLY A 80 -6.88 11.22 -5.41
N SER A 81 -7.47 11.28 -4.22
CA SER A 81 -6.83 11.81 -3.00
C SER A 81 -5.54 11.09 -2.60
N PHE A 82 -5.35 9.85 -3.06
CA PHE A 82 -4.15 9.05 -2.83
C PHE A 82 -3.21 8.99 -4.05
N GLY A 83 -3.36 9.90 -5.02
CA GLY A 83 -2.69 9.82 -6.31
C GLY A 83 -1.16 9.65 -6.25
N SER A 84 -0.51 10.30 -5.28
CA SER A 84 0.94 10.18 -5.06
C SER A 84 1.40 8.75 -4.74
N HIS A 85 0.54 7.93 -4.13
CA HIS A 85 0.83 6.52 -3.83
C HIS A 85 0.63 5.59 -5.03
N PHE A 86 -0.12 6.02 -6.04
CA PHE A 86 -0.49 5.21 -7.20
C PHE A 86 0.07 5.71 -8.53
N VAL A 87 0.86 6.79 -8.53
CA VAL A 87 1.39 7.43 -9.75
C VAL A 87 2.21 6.47 -10.63
N SER A 88 2.92 5.52 -10.01
CA SER A 88 3.72 4.49 -10.68
C SER A 88 3.10 3.10 -10.57
N ALA A 89 1.85 3.00 -10.11
CA ALA A 89 1.18 1.71 -9.98
C ALA A 89 0.85 1.15 -11.37
N PHE A 90 0.90 -0.17 -11.48
CA PHE A 90 0.41 -0.92 -12.63
C PHE A 90 -0.44 -2.07 -12.11
N ALA A 91 -1.29 -2.60 -12.99
CA ALA A 91 -2.12 -3.75 -12.68
C ALA A 91 -2.04 -4.79 -13.77
N THR A 92 -2.30 -6.03 -13.40
CA THR A 92 -2.30 -7.18 -14.31
C THR A 92 -3.48 -8.09 -13.99
N VAL A 93 -4.21 -8.49 -15.02
CA VAL A 93 -5.19 -9.58 -14.93
C VAL A 93 -4.44 -10.87 -15.17
N ASN A 94 -4.62 -11.89 -14.33
CA ASN A 94 -3.97 -13.21 -14.47
C ASN A 94 -4.93 -14.26 -15.01
#